data_AF-A0A0T7GQ05-F1
#
_entry.id   AF-A0A0T7GQ05-F1
#
_cell.length_a   1.000
_cell.length_b   1.000
_cell.length_c   1.000
_cell.angle_alpha   90.00
_cell.angle_beta   90.00
_cell.angle_gamma   90.00
#
_symmetry.space_group_name_H-M   'P 1'
#
loop_
_entity.id
_entity.type
_entity.pdbx_description
1 polymer ?
#
loop_
_entity_poly.entity_id
_entity_poly.type
_entity_poly.pdbx_seq_one_letter_code
_entity_poly.pdbx_strand_id
1 'polypeptide(L)'
;MSSLSYEILPHHDDNTYEVRLIVDDADWIGKDHLGLDPPDLVRQLTKRHEGYLTIGRCDCGCMGCDDVSVYVRRTLTSVEWSSHNRTTVVFGAEHYDHQVRVLITDFTWEPINRTVERHLNAMFSAKVTDDGYAYDWSSTRIKSNVITVSLTRDSHQELLEFSWDGETIESGLSLGSQFMQKRFSR
;
A
#
# COMPACT_ATOMS: atom_id res chain seq x y z
N MET A 1 -6.15 -26.48 -8.71
CA MET A 1 -6.20 -25.03 -8.41
C MET A 1 -4.85 -24.67 -7.86
N SER A 2 -4.31 -23.54 -8.30
CA SER A 2 -3.03 -23.03 -7.80
C SER A 2 -3.17 -22.53 -6.37
N SER A 3 -2.07 -22.56 -5.61
CA SER A 3 -1.95 -21.89 -4.31
C SER A 3 -1.47 -20.45 -4.50
N LEU A 4 -1.91 -19.58 -3.59
CA LEU A 4 -1.37 -18.23 -3.43
C LEU A 4 -0.82 -18.10 -2.02
N SER A 5 0.33 -17.45 -1.89
CA SER A 5 0.87 -16.90 -0.64
C SER A 5 1.69 -15.64 -0.97
N TYR A 6 2.30 -15.02 0.05
CA TYR A 6 3.12 -13.84 -0.14
C TYR A 6 4.30 -13.80 0.83
N GLU A 7 5.30 -13.01 0.46
CA GLU A 7 6.40 -12.60 1.34
C GLU A 7 6.51 -11.08 1.34
N ILE A 8 6.85 -10.48 2.47
CA ILE A 8 7.10 -9.05 2.58
C ILE A 8 8.58 -8.85 2.87
N LEU A 9 9.28 -8.19 1.94
CA LEU A 9 10.72 -7.99 2.01
C LEU A 9 11.04 -6.50 2.15
N PRO A 10 12.05 -6.11 2.96
CA PRO A 10 12.52 -4.74 2.98
C PRO A 10 13.27 -4.41 1.68
N HIS A 11 13.04 -3.21 1.15
CA HIS A 11 13.82 -2.66 0.06
C HIS A 11 14.88 -1.71 0.64
N HIS A 12 16.15 -2.11 0.55
CA HIS A 12 17.24 -1.46 1.30
C HIS A 12 17.56 -0.03 0.84
N ASP A 13 17.18 0.35 -0.38
CA ASP A 13 17.60 1.62 -0.97
C ASP A 13 16.68 2.80 -0.61
N ASP A 14 15.42 2.56 -0.21
CA ASP A 14 14.42 3.62 -0.05
C ASP A 14 13.50 3.49 1.18
N ASN A 15 13.87 2.65 2.15
CA ASN A 15 13.07 2.36 3.36
C ASN A 15 11.62 1.93 3.05
N THR A 16 11.38 1.39 1.85
CA THR A 16 10.10 0.79 1.47
C THR A 16 10.13 -0.71 1.69
N TYR A 17 8.97 -1.34 1.53
CA TYR A 17 8.84 -2.79 1.52
C TYR A 17 8.25 -3.21 0.18
N GLU A 18 8.41 -4.48 -0.15
CA GLU A 18 7.81 -5.07 -1.33
C GLU A 18 7.08 -6.36 -0.97
N VAL A 19 5.86 -6.50 -1.50
CA VAL A 19 5.11 -7.74 -1.44
C VAL A 19 5.48 -8.60 -2.64
N ARG A 20 6.10 -9.75 -2.39
CA ARG A 20 6.35 -10.81 -3.39
C ARG A 20 5.17 -11.78 -3.38
N LEU A 21 4.53 -11.97 -4.54
CA LEU A 21 3.39 -12.89 -4.67
C LEU A 21 3.89 -14.25 -5.12
N ILE A 22 3.65 -15.27 -4.29
CA ILE A 22 4.11 -16.63 -4.51
C ILE A 22 2.93 -17.47 -5.00
N VAL A 23 3.08 -18.06 -6.19
CA VAL A 23 2.08 -18.93 -6.82
C VAL A 23 2.69 -20.29 -7.06
N ASP A 24 2.11 -21.33 -6.48
CA ASP A 24 2.63 -22.70 -6.56
C ASP A 24 4.14 -22.76 -6.20
N ASP A 25 4.50 -22.12 -5.08
CA ASP A 25 5.87 -21.99 -4.54
C ASP A 25 6.87 -21.23 -5.43
N ALA A 26 6.40 -20.54 -6.48
CA ALA A 26 7.21 -19.70 -7.35
C ALA A 26 6.87 -18.22 -7.21
N ASP A 27 7.89 -17.36 -7.14
CA ASP A 27 7.72 -15.91 -7.23
C ASP A 27 7.16 -15.55 -8.60
N TRP A 28 5.92 -15.09 -8.59
CA TRP A 28 5.15 -14.83 -9.80
C TRP A 28 5.35 -13.42 -10.35
N ILE A 29 6.04 -12.52 -9.62
CA ILE A 29 6.51 -11.23 -10.11
C ILE A 29 7.79 -11.45 -10.92
N GLY A 30 8.67 -12.33 -10.44
CA GLY A 30 9.95 -12.65 -11.08
C GLY A 30 11.07 -11.65 -10.74
N LYS A 31 12.29 -11.96 -11.16
CA LYS A 31 13.51 -11.31 -10.64
C LYS A 31 13.77 -9.91 -11.20
N ASP A 32 13.20 -9.59 -12.35
CA ASP A 32 13.47 -8.33 -13.06
C ASP A 32 12.53 -7.18 -12.65
N HIS A 33 11.67 -7.42 -11.66
CA HIS A 33 10.66 -6.48 -11.18
C HIS A 33 10.61 -6.48 -9.66
N LEU A 34 10.21 -5.35 -9.09
CA LEU A 34 9.99 -5.17 -7.67
C LEU A 34 8.52 -5.46 -7.33
N GLY A 35 8.26 -5.93 -6.12
CA GLY A 35 6.91 -6.00 -5.57
C GLY A 35 6.36 -4.61 -5.26
N LEU A 36 5.08 -4.54 -4.91
CA LEU A 36 4.45 -3.29 -4.49
C LEU A 36 4.62 -3.06 -2.99
N ASP A 37 4.66 -1.80 -2.56
CA ASP A 37 4.59 -1.46 -1.14
C ASP A 37 3.26 -2.00 -0.56
N PRO A 38 3.26 -2.65 0.64
CA PRO A 38 2.08 -3.36 1.11
C PRO A 38 0.79 -2.51 1.15
N PRO A 39 0.79 -1.26 1.64
CA PRO A 39 -0.36 -0.36 1.54
C PRO A 39 -0.89 -0.13 0.11
N ASP A 40 -0.01 -0.04 -0.89
CA ASP A 40 -0.41 0.19 -2.27
C ASP A 40 -1.11 -1.03 -2.87
N LEU A 41 -0.57 -2.23 -2.61
CA LEU A 41 -1.22 -3.48 -3.02
C LEU A 41 -2.55 -3.69 -2.30
N VAL A 42 -2.59 -3.50 -0.98
CA VAL A 42 -3.81 -3.59 -0.16
C VAL A 42 -4.90 -2.65 -0.67
N ARG A 43 -4.54 -1.41 -1.02
CA ARG A 43 -5.47 -0.43 -1.60
C ARG A 43 -6.08 -0.93 -2.90
N GLN A 44 -5.31 -1.57 -3.77
CA GLN A 44 -5.83 -2.14 -5.01
C GLN A 44 -6.76 -3.33 -4.75
N LEU A 45 -6.33 -4.28 -3.91
CA LEU A 45 -7.09 -5.50 -3.58
C LEU A 45 -8.41 -5.21 -2.87
N THR A 46 -8.46 -4.12 -2.09
CA THR A 46 -9.67 -3.70 -1.37
C THR A 46 -10.63 -2.91 -2.26
N LYS A 47 -10.12 -2.13 -3.22
CA LYS A 47 -10.95 -1.30 -4.11
C LYS A 47 -11.44 -2.06 -5.35
N ARG A 48 -10.73 -3.13 -5.75
CA ARG A 48 -10.99 -3.86 -6.99
C ARG A 48 -10.97 -5.36 -6.72
N HIS A 49 -12.07 -6.03 -7.03
CA HIS A 49 -12.18 -7.49 -6.98
C HIS A 49 -12.09 -8.16 -8.36
N GLU A 50 -12.15 -7.35 -9.42
CA GLU A 50 -12.09 -7.77 -10.83
C GLU A 50 -11.40 -6.68 -11.67
N GLY A 51 -10.90 -7.06 -12.84
CA GLY A 51 -10.23 -6.16 -13.77
C GLY A 51 -8.70 -6.13 -13.60
N TYR A 52 -8.06 -5.03 -14.02
CA TYR A 52 -6.61 -4.91 -13.98
C TYR A 52 -6.09 -4.59 -12.57
N LEU A 53 -5.17 -5.44 -12.11
CA LEU A 53 -4.40 -5.30 -10.89
C LEU A 53 -2.92 -5.20 -11.25
N THR A 54 -2.24 -4.18 -10.75
CA THR A 54 -0.78 -4.12 -10.79
C THR A 54 -0.24 -4.93 -9.63
N ILE A 55 0.65 -5.88 -9.91
CA ILE A 55 1.20 -6.82 -8.92
C ILE A 55 2.71 -6.64 -8.72
N GLY A 56 3.39 -5.96 -9.64
CA GLY A 56 4.80 -5.59 -9.52
C GLY A 56 5.08 -4.33 -10.32
N ARG A 57 6.18 -3.66 -9.98
CA ARG A 57 6.67 -2.44 -10.63
C ARG A 57 8.05 -2.69 -11.25
N CYS A 58 8.43 -1.89 -12.24
CA CYS A 58 9.79 -1.93 -12.79
C CYS A 58 10.84 -1.71 -11.69
N ASP A 59 12.04 -2.24 -11.92
CA ASP A 59 13.23 -2.08 -11.07
C ASP A 59 13.64 -0.61 -10.85
N CYS A 60 13.23 0.31 -11.73
CA CYS A 60 13.37 1.75 -11.51
C CYS A 60 12.55 2.30 -10.33
N GLY A 61 11.63 1.49 -9.78
CA GLY A 61 10.77 1.84 -8.64
C GLY A 61 9.59 2.74 -8.97
N CYS A 62 9.46 3.22 -10.21
CA CYS A 62 8.35 4.05 -10.65
C CYS A 62 7.17 3.20 -11.14
N MET A 63 6.01 3.40 -10.52
CA MET A 63 4.74 2.86 -11.02
C MET A 63 4.40 3.45 -12.40
N GLY A 64 3.92 2.61 -13.30
CA GLY A 64 3.57 2.97 -14.68
C GLY A 64 4.74 2.85 -15.67
N CYS A 65 5.92 2.48 -15.20
CA CYS A 65 7.05 2.12 -16.05
C CYS A 65 7.14 0.59 -16.07
N ASP A 66 6.84 -0.05 -17.20
CA ASP A 66 6.91 -1.51 -17.39
C ASP A 66 6.39 -2.35 -16.20
N ASP A 67 5.22 -2.00 -15.68
CA ASP A 67 4.64 -2.67 -14.52
C ASP A 67 4.15 -4.09 -14.86
N VAL A 68 4.30 -5.01 -13.90
CA VAL A 68 3.67 -6.33 -13.99
C VAL A 68 2.21 -6.21 -13.60
N SER A 69 1.31 -6.42 -14.56
CA SER A 69 -0.13 -6.35 -14.36
C SER A 69 -0.84 -7.64 -14.77
N VAL A 70 -1.94 -7.91 -14.09
CA VAL A 70 -2.81 -9.07 -14.33
C VAL A 70 -4.25 -8.63 -14.49
N TYR A 71 -4.96 -9.33 -15.37
CA TYR A 71 -6.40 -9.21 -15.48
C TYR A 71 -7.06 -10.28 -14.62
N VAL A 72 -7.82 -9.83 -13.63
CA VAL A 72 -8.51 -10.65 -12.65
C VAL A 72 -9.93 -10.92 -13.14
N ARG A 73 -10.27 -12.20 -13.32
CA ARG A 73 -11.65 -12.65 -13.52
C ARG A 73 -12.07 -13.47 -12.33
N ARG A 74 -13.29 -13.24 -11.85
CA ARG A 74 -13.78 -13.90 -10.64
C ARG A 74 -15.11 -14.59 -10.91
N THR A 75 -15.30 -15.72 -10.25
CA THR A 75 -16.58 -16.41 -10.12
C THR A 75 -16.86 -16.63 -8.62
N LEU A 76 -17.96 -17.32 -8.31
CA LEU A 76 -18.27 -17.69 -6.93
C LEU A 76 -17.23 -18.64 -6.33
N THR A 77 -16.54 -19.45 -7.14
CA THR A 77 -15.65 -20.52 -6.67
C THR A 77 -14.20 -20.36 -7.11
N SER A 78 -13.92 -19.45 -8.04
CA SER A 78 -12.58 -19.26 -8.57
C SER A 78 -12.19 -17.80 -8.78
N VAL A 79 -10.88 -17.56 -8.70
CA VAL A 79 -10.23 -16.31 -9.13
C VAL A 79 -9.16 -16.68 -10.15
N GLU A 80 -9.27 -16.14 -11.35
CA GLU A 80 -8.34 -16.34 -12.45
C GLU A 80 -7.48 -15.08 -12.62
N TRP A 81 -6.17 -15.25 -12.67
CA TRP A 81 -5.23 -14.23 -13.09
C TRP A 81 -4.69 -14.58 -14.46
N SER A 82 -4.84 -13.64 -15.39
CA SER A 82 -4.30 -13.74 -16.76
C SER A 82 -3.37 -12.56 -17.04
N SER A 83 -2.28 -12.82 -17.75
CA SER A 83 -1.34 -11.79 -18.20
C SER A 83 -0.80 -12.16 -19.58
N HIS A 84 -0.38 -11.17 -20.37
CA HIS A 84 -0.02 -11.39 -21.78
C HIS A 84 1.17 -12.34 -21.96
N ASN A 85 2.10 -12.36 -21.00
CA ASN A 85 3.37 -13.09 -21.09
C ASN A 85 3.56 -14.12 -19.95
N ARG A 86 2.48 -14.52 -19.26
CA ARG A 86 2.55 -15.48 -18.16
C ARG A 86 1.44 -16.51 -18.28
N THR A 87 1.72 -17.71 -17.81
CA THR A 87 0.71 -18.76 -17.70
C THR A 87 -0.45 -18.27 -16.83
N THR A 88 -1.68 -18.42 -17.34
CA THR A 88 -2.89 -18.15 -16.57
C THR A 88 -2.94 -19.07 -15.35
N VAL A 89 -3.21 -18.50 -14.18
CA VAL A 89 -3.33 -19.24 -12.91
C VAL A 89 -4.74 -19.09 -12.35
N VAL A 90 -5.24 -20.16 -11.73
CA VAL A 90 -6.61 -20.21 -11.21
C VAL A 90 -6.60 -20.69 -9.77
N PHE A 91 -7.03 -19.80 -8.87
CA PHE A 91 -7.14 -20.04 -7.44
C PHE A 91 -8.58 -20.43 -7.07
N GLY A 92 -8.73 -21.16 -5.96
CA GLY A 92 -10.02 -21.26 -5.30
C GLY A 92 -10.37 -19.93 -4.64
N ALA A 93 -11.62 -19.45 -4.81
CA ALA A 93 -12.03 -18.14 -4.32
C ALA A 93 -11.86 -17.98 -2.80
N GLU A 94 -12.22 -19.02 -2.02
CA GLU A 94 -12.05 -18.98 -0.56
C GLU A 94 -10.59 -18.89 -0.12
N HIS A 95 -9.70 -19.66 -0.77
CA HIS A 95 -8.26 -19.63 -0.49
C HIS A 95 -7.68 -18.25 -0.84
N TYR A 96 -8.00 -17.74 -2.02
CA TYR A 96 -7.58 -16.41 -2.47
C TYR A 96 -8.01 -15.32 -1.48
N ASP A 97 -9.28 -15.32 -1.09
CA ASP A 97 -9.82 -14.33 -0.15
C ASP A 97 -9.19 -14.46 1.24
N HIS A 98 -8.89 -15.67 1.67
CA HIS A 98 -8.16 -15.89 2.91
C HIS A 98 -6.77 -15.26 2.86
N GLN A 99 -6.01 -15.49 1.79
CA GLN A 99 -4.67 -14.91 1.62
C GLN A 99 -4.70 -13.39 1.53
N VAL A 100 -5.67 -12.82 0.79
CA VAL A 100 -5.87 -11.37 0.73
C VAL A 100 -6.19 -10.81 2.12
N ARG A 101 -7.08 -11.46 2.89
CA ARG A 101 -7.36 -11.03 4.27
C ARG A 101 -6.13 -11.09 5.16
N VAL A 102 -5.36 -12.17 5.07
CA VAL A 102 -4.11 -12.35 5.83
C VAL A 102 -3.15 -11.20 5.51
N LEU A 103 -2.94 -10.87 4.23
CA LEU A 103 -2.12 -9.72 3.81
C LEU A 103 -2.62 -8.38 4.34
N ILE A 104 -3.94 -8.12 4.27
CA ILE A 104 -4.54 -6.85 4.74
C ILE A 104 -4.31 -6.63 6.23
N THR A 105 -4.22 -7.70 7.01
CA THR A 105 -4.05 -7.64 8.48
C THR A 105 -2.62 -7.91 8.94
N ASP A 106 -1.69 -8.15 8.02
CA ASP A 106 -0.29 -8.38 8.35
C ASP A 106 0.44 -7.05 8.52
N PHE A 107 0.74 -6.73 9.78
CA PHE A 107 1.54 -5.58 10.18
C PHE A 107 2.87 -6.00 10.81
N THR A 108 3.26 -7.28 10.73
CA THR A 108 4.46 -7.82 11.37
C THR A 108 5.76 -7.25 10.78
N TRP A 109 5.69 -6.74 9.55
CA TRP A 109 6.77 -6.10 8.83
C TRP A 109 6.96 -4.62 9.19
N GLU A 110 6.00 -3.98 9.85
CA GLU A 110 6.03 -2.53 10.09
C GLU A 110 7.05 -2.14 11.16
N PRO A 111 8.08 -1.35 10.84
CA PRO A 111 8.80 -0.60 11.86
C PRO A 111 7.92 0.53 12.39
N ILE A 112 8.36 1.18 13.47
CA ILE A 112 7.59 2.23 14.15
C ILE A 112 7.11 3.34 13.22
N ASN A 113 7.98 3.78 12.30
CA ASN A 113 7.71 4.76 11.27
C ASN A 113 6.48 4.38 10.42
N ARG A 114 6.43 3.12 9.97
CA ARG A 114 5.35 2.59 9.14
C ARG A 114 4.08 2.37 9.95
N THR A 115 4.21 1.97 11.20
CA THR A 115 3.08 1.88 12.15
C THR A 115 2.41 3.25 12.33
N VAL A 116 3.20 4.29 12.59
CA VAL A 116 2.69 5.67 12.75
C VAL A 116 2.00 6.14 11.47
N GLU A 117 2.61 5.95 10.31
CA GLU A 117 1.99 6.30 9.03
C GLU A 117 0.66 5.60 8.80
N ARG A 118 0.56 4.29 9.06
CA ARG A 118 -0.72 3.56 8.94
C ARG A 118 -1.80 4.16 9.83
N HIS A 119 -1.47 4.47 11.08
CA HIS A 119 -2.43 5.06 12.02
C HIS A 119 -2.84 6.49 11.62
N LEU A 120 -1.90 7.30 11.12
CA LEU A 120 -2.21 8.64 10.60
C LEU A 120 -3.03 8.59 9.32
N ASN A 121 -2.71 7.69 8.39
CA ASN A 121 -3.50 7.43 7.19
C ASN A 121 -4.95 7.08 7.55
N ALA A 122 -5.17 6.25 8.57
CA ALA A 122 -6.51 5.95 9.06
C ALA A 122 -7.18 7.17 9.72
N MET A 123 -6.43 7.95 10.53
CA MET A 123 -6.93 9.13 11.23
C MET A 123 -7.39 10.24 10.28
N PHE A 124 -6.62 10.50 9.22
CA PHE A 124 -6.90 11.55 8.24
C PHE A 124 -7.73 11.07 7.05
N SER A 125 -8.05 9.78 6.97
CA SER A 125 -8.83 9.22 5.87
C SER A 125 -10.14 9.98 5.66
N ALA A 126 -10.42 10.31 4.40
CA ALA A 126 -11.58 11.08 3.95
C ALA A 126 -11.72 12.50 4.54
N LYS A 127 -10.67 13.04 5.18
CA LYS A 127 -10.67 14.44 5.63
C LYS A 127 -10.42 15.37 4.46
N VAL A 128 -11.16 16.48 4.46
CA VAL A 128 -11.05 17.56 3.49
C VAL A 128 -10.99 18.87 4.28
N THR A 129 -10.08 19.76 3.91
CA THR A 129 -9.96 21.07 4.52
C THR A 129 -11.04 22.04 4.01
N ASP A 130 -11.28 23.15 4.70
CA ASP A 130 -12.26 24.17 4.29
C ASP A 130 -12.03 24.71 2.87
N ASP A 131 -10.76 24.80 2.46
CA ASP A 131 -10.32 25.21 1.13
C ASP A 131 -10.36 24.07 0.09
N GLY A 132 -10.91 22.90 0.44
CA GLY A 132 -11.21 21.82 -0.49
C GLY A 132 -10.03 20.89 -0.80
N TYR A 133 -8.94 20.93 -0.04
CA TYR A 133 -7.86 19.96 -0.18
C TYR A 133 -8.20 18.67 0.55
N ALA A 134 -8.20 17.56 -0.18
CA ALA A 134 -8.41 16.24 0.38
C ALA A 134 -7.09 15.66 0.89
N TYR A 135 -7.15 14.95 2.02
CA TYR A 135 -6.04 14.15 2.48
C TYR A 135 -5.65 13.07 1.44
N ASP A 136 -4.35 12.90 1.22
CA ASP A 136 -3.79 11.91 0.30
C ASP A 136 -2.95 10.87 1.06
N TRP A 137 -1.85 11.28 1.70
CA TRP A 137 -0.96 10.37 2.44
C TRP A 137 -0.18 11.06 3.56
N SER A 138 0.35 10.26 4.50
CA SER A 138 1.30 10.68 5.52
C SER A 138 2.58 9.86 5.41
N SER A 139 3.74 10.51 5.61
CA SER A 139 5.05 9.87 5.54
C SER A 139 5.98 10.37 6.65
N THR A 140 6.69 9.43 7.26
CA THR A 140 7.78 9.64 8.22
C THR A 140 9.16 9.41 7.57
N ARG A 141 9.19 9.00 6.29
CA ARG A 141 10.42 8.58 5.59
C ARG A 141 11.18 9.71 4.91
N ILE A 142 10.55 10.88 4.75
CA ILE A 142 11.13 12.00 4.00
C ILE A 142 12.21 12.71 4.82
N LYS A 143 11.96 12.90 6.12
CA LYS A 143 12.85 13.60 7.06
C LYS A 143 12.79 12.94 8.42
N SER A 144 13.96 12.80 9.06
CA SER A 144 14.04 12.30 10.43
C SER A 144 13.22 13.17 11.38
N ASN A 145 12.45 12.53 12.26
CA ASN A 145 11.65 13.16 13.32
C ASN A 145 10.62 14.18 12.80
N VAL A 146 10.21 14.03 11.55
CA VAL A 146 9.17 14.85 10.92
C VAL A 146 8.15 13.93 10.24
N ILE A 147 6.88 14.25 10.42
CA ILE A 147 5.77 13.68 9.65
C ILE A 147 5.38 14.69 8.60
N THR A 148 5.37 14.25 7.34
CA THR A 148 4.83 14.99 6.19
C THR A 148 3.43 14.49 5.90
N VAL A 149 2.48 15.41 5.75
CA VAL A 149 1.09 15.18 5.34
C VAL A 149 0.89 15.80 3.97
N SER A 150 0.50 14.98 2.99
CA SER A 150 0.12 15.41 1.65
C SER A 150 -1.37 15.66 1.56
N LEU A 151 -1.74 16.82 1.04
CA LEU A 151 -3.09 17.19 0.68
C LEU A 151 -3.14 17.51 -0.82
N THR A 152 -4.23 17.13 -1.49
CA THR A 152 -4.36 17.33 -2.94
C THR A 152 -5.71 17.95 -3.31
N ARG A 153 -5.69 18.83 -4.33
CA ARG A 153 -6.87 19.45 -4.95
C ARG A 153 -6.55 19.78 -6.40
N ASP A 154 -7.36 19.33 -7.35
CA ASP A 154 -7.22 19.65 -8.79
C ASP A 154 -5.78 19.48 -9.33
N SER A 155 -5.11 18.39 -8.95
CA SER A 155 -3.70 18.09 -9.27
C SER A 155 -2.64 18.99 -8.62
N HIS A 156 -3.05 19.94 -7.77
CA HIS A 156 -2.14 20.68 -6.91
C HIS A 156 -1.93 19.92 -5.59
N GLN A 157 -0.68 19.81 -5.16
CA GLN A 157 -0.30 19.16 -3.90
C GLN A 157 0.26 20.19 -2.91
N GLU A 158 -0.21 20.12 -1.68
CA GLU A 158 0.36 20.83 -0.54
C GLU A 158 0.97 19.82 0.43
N LEU A 159 2.20 20.09 0.87
CA LEU A 159 2.90 19.30 1.88
C LEU A 159 2.96 20.11 3.17
N LEU A 160 2.43 19.53 4.24
CA LEU A 160 2.46 20.11 5.57
C LEU A 160 3.28 19.21 6.49
N GLU A 161 3.99 19.82 7.44
CA GLU A 161 4.92 19.10 8.30
C GLU A 161 4.65 19.37 9.77
N PHE A 162 4.86 18.36 10.60
CA PHE A 162 4.99 18.51 12.05
C PHE A 162 6.06 17.57 12.60
N SER A 163 6.76 18.03 13.63
CA SER A 163 7.80 17.25 14.30
C SER A 163 7.21 16.24 15.27
N TRP A 164 7.88 15.10 15.43
CA TRP A 164 7.60 14.05 16.43
C TRP A 164 8.93 13.52 16.99
N ASP A 165 8.89 12.55 17.90
CA ASP A 165 10.11 12.05 18.55
C ASP A 165 10.90 11.03 17.72
N GLY A 166 10.27 10.37 16.75
CA GLY A 166 10.87 9.29 15.96
C GLY A 166 10.96 7.94 16.69
N GLU A 167 10.42 7.85 17.90
CA GLU A 167 10.66 6.75 18.84
C GLU A 167 9.38 6.15 19.42
N THR A 168 8.28 6.90 19.46
CA THR A 168 7.03 6.41 20.04
C THR A 168 5.83 6.62 19.13
N ILE A 169 4.96 5.61 19.06
CA ILE A 169 3.68 5.71 18.35
C ILE A 169 2.82 6.82 18.99
N GLU A 170 2.83 6.92 20.32
CA GLU A 170 2.07 7.91 21.08
C GLU A 170 2.41 9.35 20.67
N SER A 171 3.71 9.69 20.54
CA SER A 171 4.14 11.02 20.10
C SER A 171 3.61 11.35 18.71
N GLY A 172 3.78 10.43 17.75
CA GLY A 172 3.27 10.60 16.39
C GLY A 172 1.76 10.81 16.34
N LEU A 173 0.98 10.03 17.09
CA LEU A 173 -0.49 10.10 17.09
C LEU A 173 -1.05 11.29 17.87
N SER A 174 -0.44 11.66 19.00
CA SER A 174 -0.84 12.83 19.78
C SER A 174 -0.67 14.12 18.96
N LEU A 175 0.50 14.26 18.31
CA LEU A 175 0.78 15.41 17.46
C LEU A 175 -0.05 15.39 16.17
N GLY A 176 -0.28 14.22 15.58
CA GLY A 176 -1.20 14.05 14.45
C GLY A 176 -2.63 14.46 14.80
N SER A 177 -3.13 14.13 15.99
CA SER A 177 -4.45 14.54 16.46
C SER A 177 -4.55 16.05 16.64
N GLN A 178 -3.52 16.69 17.23
CA GLN A 178 -3.46 18.15 17.35
C GLN A 178 -3.41 18.82 15.97
N PHE A 179 -2.64 18.26 15.04
CA PHE A 179 -2.59 18.73 13.65
C PHE A 179 -3.97 18.61 12.98
N MET A 180 -4.66 17.48 13.17
CA MET A 180 -5.99 17.23 12.64
C MET A 180 -6.98 18.31 13.09
N GLN A 181 -7.02 18.59 14.39
CA GLN A 181 -7.93 19.58 14.97
C GLN A 181 -7.66 20.98 14.41
N LYS A 182 -6.38 21.35 14.20
CA LYS A 182 -6.02 22.66 13.67
C LYS A 182 -6.37 22.84 12.19
N ARG A 183 -6.24 21.79 11.36
CA ARG A 183 -6.31 21.91 9.90
C ARG A 183 -7.62 21.41 9.29
N PHE A 184 -8.31 20.48 9.93
CA PHE A 184 -9.52 19.81 9.39
C PHE A 184 -10.78 19.97 10.24
N SER A 185 -10.67 20.53 11.44
CA SER A 185 -11.83 20.75 12.31
C SER A 185 -12.06 22.25 12.47
N ARG A 186 -13.15 22.75 11.90
CA ARG A 186 -13.85 23.95 12.36
C ARG A 186 -15.22 23.55 12.87
#